data_AF-A0A958GA73-F1
#
_entry.id   AF-A0A958GA73-F1
#
_cell.length_a   1.000
_cell.length_b   1.000
_cell.length_c   1.000
_cell.angle_alpha   90.00
_cell.angle_beta   90.00
_cell.angle_gamma   90.00
#
_symmetry.space_group_name_H-M   'P 1'
#
loop_
_entity.id
_entity.type
_entity.pdbx_description
1 polymer ?
#
loop_
_entity_poly.entity_id
_entity_poly.type
_entity_poly.pdbx_seq_one_letter_code
_entity_poly.pdbx_strand_id
1 'polypeptide(L)'
;NRPAVSLSGDAVTLDMEVRLGVSLNLGGYAAHSNTRFEEENATHAYLQLQDEALGLLQLGVENRSAWMKSRLNLPGPFRFGYGFSYPLNSLSGTSWGNHETFLVYEFDSRRKAAPVILPEESWEPFNPEMAHIDVVPQYYASASSEVINIFEKQLVRMLDADLDSSRIARLSAFDVGVLDSALDEPVFPYQLEPLLPADSQAVGGKNYAPDYRESLRQLRGTIEESGPEVVLITPKTQRKRAAGLREYLREPKGGDSLAVSLAQPHYFSREDSLRFARPVDPEDLQASERLVIIQPQSVAFSVLPVLPERLDPQWELVVEDKAGKTVFRHAGSGAESREVVWDWRDTAGRIIDPGLYRYYVGWKDQRGEARRSSIRTLYARKLKRNVRIRITRSYRTPDGQVDKVGIILNQ
;
A
#
# COMPACT_ATOMS: atom_id res chain seq x y z
N ASN A 1 9.91 30.80 -1.97
CA ASN A 1 9.69 31.84 -3.01
C ASN A 1 10.91 32.06 -3.91
N ARG A 2 11.23 31.08 -4.75
CA ARG A 2 11.94 31.28 -6.02
C ARG A 2 11.14 30.49 -7.07
N PRO A 3 10.71 31.09 -8.19
CA PRO A 3 10.06 30.33 -9.24
C PRO A 3 11.15 29.65 -10.06
N ALA A 4 11.34 28.35 -9.84
CA ALA A 4 12.07 27.50 -10.78
C ALA A 4 11.08 27.08 -11.88
N VAL A 5 10.86 27.98 -12.83
CA VAL A 5 10.28 27.61 -14.12
C VAL A 5 11.41 26.93 -14.89
N SER A 6 11.48 25.61 -14.81
CA SER A 6 12.22 24.79 -15.77
C SER A 6 11.22 24.26 -16.78
N LEU A 7 11.22 24.89 -17.94
CA LEU A 7 10.66 24.36 -19.18
C LEU A 7 11.62 23.28 -19.70
N SER A 8 11.06 22.17 -20.18
CA SER A 8 11.69 20.94 -20.69
C SER A 8 11.98 19.85 -19.65
N GLY A 9 11.35 18.71 -19.88
CA GLY A 9 11.26 17.56 -18.98
C GLY A 9 9.78 17.21 -18.84
N ASP A 10 9.39 16.04 -19.33
CA ASP A 10 8.01 15.53 -19.42
C ASP A 10 7.33 15.47 -18.03
N ALA A 11 7.00 16.63 -17.46
CA ALA A 11 6.03 16.73 -16.40
C ALA A 11 4.71 16.28 -17.03
N VAL A 12 4.27 15.07 -16.69
CA VAL A 12 2.94 14.57 -17.04
C VAL A 12 1.96 15.62 -16.54
N THR A 13 1.37 16.36 -17.47
CA THR A 13 0.21 17.19 -17.20
C THR A 13 -0.89 16.23 -16.77
N LEU A 14 -1.29 16.31 -15.50
CA LEU A 14 -2.56 15.71 -15.11
C LEU A 14 -3.63 16.46 -15.89
N ASP A 15 -4.40 15.73 -16.69
CA ASP A 15 -5.47 16.34 -17.47
C ASP A 15 -6.49 16.96 -16.50
N MET A 16 -6.83 18.21 -16.75
CA MET A 16 -7.78 18.94 -15.92
C MET A 16 -9.17 18.30 -16.09
N GLU A 17 -9.64 17.61 -15.07
CA GLU A 17 -10.99 17.05 -15.05
C GLU A 17 -11.99 18.08 -14.54
N VAL A 18 -12.97 18.45 -15.36
CA VAL A 18 -14.11 19.29 -14.93
C VAL A 18 -15.39 18.48 -15.04
N ARG A 19 -16.15 18.42 -13.93
CA ARG A 19 -17.46 17.78 -13.86
C ARG A 19 -18.54 18.83 -13.64
N LEU A 20 -19.54 18.84 -14.48
CA LEU A 20 -20.72 19.70 -14.33
C LEU A 20 -21.97 18.84 -14.30
N GLY A 21 -22.63 18.79 -13.14
CA GLY A 21 -23.85 18.00 -12.94
C GLY A 21 -25.07 18.84 -12.58
N VAL A 22 -26.23 18.47 -13.10
CA VAL A 22 -27.54 18.95 -12.66
C VAL A 22 -28.37 17.74 -12.23
N SER A 23 -28.95 17.80 -11.03
CA SER A 23 -29.87 16.79 -10.51
C SER A 23 -31.18 17.42 -10.10
N LEU A 24 -32.30 16.87 -10.57
CA LEU A 24 -33.64 17.26 -10.18
C LEU A 24 -34.34 16.06 -9.54
N ASN A 25 -34.72 16.21 -8.27
CA ASN A 25 -35.43 15.16 -7.51
C ASN A 25 -36.86 15.65 -7.22
N LEU A 26 -37.86 14.87 -7.63
CA LEU A 26 -39.28 15.15 -7.39
C LEU A 26 -39.96 13.85 -6.93
N GLY A 27 -39.94 13.58 -5.63
CA GLY A 27 -40.50 12.34 -5.06
C GLY A 27 -39.71 11.10 -5.46
N GLY A 28 -40.40 10.08 -5.98
CA GLY A 28 -39.79 8.84 -6.51
C GLY A 28 -39.12 8.99 -7.89
N TYR A 29 -39.06 10.20 -8.43
CA TYR A 29 -38.49 10.51 -9.74
C TYR A 29 -37.21 11.33 -9.57
N ALA A 30 -36.14 10.93 -10.24
CA ALA A 30 -34.89 11.67 -10.29
C ALA A 30 -34.39 11.79 -11.73
N ALA A 31 -34.08 13.00 -12.17
CA ALA A 31 -33.45 13.27 -13.46
C ALA A 31 -32.03 13.80 -13.22
N HIS A 32 -31.05 13.17 -13.84
CA HIS A 32 -29.64 13.51 -13.66
C HIS A 32 -28.98 13.72 -15.02
N SER A 33 -28.26 14.82 -15.15
CA SER A 33 -27.38 15.09 -16.29
C SER A 33 -26.02 15.47 -15.75
N ASN A 34 -24.96 14.80 -16.22
CA ASN A 34 -23.59 15.12 -15.85
C ASN A 34 -22.72 15.13 -17.11
N THR A 35 -21.98 16.22 -17.29
CA THR A 35 -20.99 16.33 -18.36
C THR A 35 -19.61 16.30 -17.74
N ARG A 36 -18.80 15.34 -18.20
CA ARG A 36 -17.38 15.24 -17.87
C ARG A 36 -16.58 15.78 -19.05
N PHE A 37 -15.80 16.83 -18.81
CA PHE A 37 -14.93 17.44 -19.81
C PHE A 37 -13.52 16.84 -19.64
N GLU A 38 -13.13 15.99 -20.59
CA GLU A 38 -11.80 15.37 -20.75
C GLU A 38 -11.35 15.50 -22.22
N GLU A 39 -10.16 14.98 -22.60
CA GLU A 39 -9.73 14.91 -24.02
C GLU A 39 -10.80 14.29 -24.93
N GLU A 40 -11.61 13.37 -24.40
CA GLU A 40 -12.87 12.94 -24.99
C GLU A 40 -14.04 13.38 -24.10
N ASN A 41 -14.83 14.38 -24.54
CA ASN A 41 -16.02 14.82 -23.83
C ASN A 41 -16.99 13.64 -23.63
N ALA A 42 -17.14 13.17 -22.40
CA ALA A 42 -18.09 12.12 -22.03
C ALA A 42 -19.31 12.78 -21.39
N THR A 43 -20.38 12.91 -22.18
CA THR A 43 -21.68 13.35 -21.67
C THR A 43 -22.49 12.13 -21.25
N HIS A 44 -23.00 12.17 -20.02
CA HIS A 44 -23.86 11.14 -19.46
C HIS A 44 -25.16 11.79 -18.98
N ALA A 45 -26.31 11.35 -19.51
CA ALA A 45 -27.62 11.78 -19.03
C ALA A 45 -28.49 10.56 -18.74
N TYR A 46 -29.19 10.55 -17.61
CA TYR A 46 -30.12 9.47 -17.27
C TYR A 46 -31.36 9.95 -16.52
N LEU A 47 -32.45 9.22 -16.73
CA LEU A 47 -33.68 9.29 -15.97
C LEU A 47 -33.75 8.10 -15.03
N GLN A 48 -34.12 8.35 -13.78
CA GLN A 48 -34.25 7.34 -12.73
C GLN A 48 -35.65 7.39 -12.12
N LEU A 49 -36.28 6.24 -12.04
CA LEU A 49 -37.52 5.97 -11.33
C LEU A 49 -37.21 5.03 -10.18
N GLN A 50 -37.61 5.41 -8.96
CA GLN A 50 -37.38 4.59 -7.77
C GLN A 50 -38.64 4.51 -6.93
N ASP A 51 -38.97 3.29 -6.53
CA ASP A 51 -40.05 2.96 -5.60
C ASP A 51 -39.54 1.94 -4.58
N GLU A 52 -39.89 2.11 -3.31
CA GLU A 52 -39.40 1.23 -2.24
C GLU A 52 -39.93 -0.21 -2.37
N ALA A 53 -41.14 -0.39 -2.91
CA ALA A 53 -41.76 -1.70 -3.08
C ALA A 53 -41.40 -2.33 -4.43
N LEU A 54 -41.36 -1.55 -5.51
CA LEU A 54 -41.18 -2.05 -6.88
C LEU A 54 -39.73 -2.07 -7.34
N GLY A 55 -38.86 -1.21 -6.78
CA GLY A 55 -37.43 -1.17 -7.06
C GLY A 55 -36.98 0.05 -7.87
N LEU A 56 -36.05 -0.14 -8.81
CA LEU A 56 -35.36 0.92 -9.55
C LEU A 56 -35.45 0.67 -11.06
N LEU A 57 -35.70 1.72 -11.84
CA LEU A 57 -35.50 1.73 -13.29
C LEU A 57 -34.67 2.96 -13.66
N GLN A 58 -33.62 2.77 -14.44
CA GLN A 58 -32.77 3.81 -14.98
C GLN A 58 -32.67 3.67 -16.50
N LEU A 59 -32.79 4.78 -17.21
CA LEU A 59 -32.61 4.87 -18.65
C LEU A 59 -31.61 5.99 -18.92
N GLY A 60 -30.52 5.70 -19.61
CA GLY A 60 -29.48 6.69 -19.84
C GLY A 60 -28.84 6.60 -21.21
N VAL A 61 -28.15 7.68 -21.56
CA VAL A 61 -27.28 7.78 -22.73
C VAL A 61 -25.93 8.23 -22.24
N GLU A 62 -24.89 7.52 -22.65
CA GLU A 62 -23.50 7.81 -22.31
C GLU A 62 -22.66 7.76 -23.58
N ASN A 63 -22.11 8.92 -23.97
CA ASN A 63 -21.22 9.16 -25.11
C ASN A 63 -21.67 8.52 -26.44
N ARG A 64 -21.53 7.20 -26.57
CA ARG A 64 -21.88 6.39 -27.75
C ARG A 64 -22.75 5.18 -27.43
N SER A 65 -23.46 5.16 -26.30
CA SER A 65 -24.35 4.07 -25.94
C SER A 65 -25.63 4.57 -25.29
N ALA A 66 -26.74 3.90 -25.56
CA ALA A 66 -27.97 4.00 -24.79
C ALA A 66 -28.05 2.78 -23.88
N TRP A 67 -28.41 2.95 -22.62
CA TRP A 67 -28.47 1.86 -21.67
C TRP A 67 -29.73 1.93 -20.81
N MET A 68 -30.16 0.77 -20.32
CA MET A 68 -31.26 0.59 -19.39
C MET A 68 -30.78 -0.29 -18.24
N LYS A 69 -31.04 0.11 -17.00
CA LYS A 69 -30.82 -0.72 -15.81
C LYS A 69 -32.10 -0.81 -15.01
N SER A 70 -32.50 -1.99 -14.59
CA SER A 70 -33.59 -2.21 -13.67
C SER A 70 -33.14 -3.03 -12.48
N ARG A 71 -33.78 -2.81 -11.34
CA ARG A 71 -33.65 -3.61 -10.13
C ARG A 71 -35.03 -3.82 -9.55
N LEU A 72 -35.47 -5.06 -9.45
CA LEU A 72 -36.75 -5.43 -8.85
C LEU A 72 -36.49 -5.93 -7.43
N ASN A 73 -37.28 -5.43 -6.49
CA ASN A 73 -37.31 -5.95 -5.12
C ASN A 73 -38.19 -7.20 -5.11
N LEU A 74 -37.60 -8.36 -4.81
CA LEU A 74 -38.34 -9.61 -4.69
C LEU A 74 -38.78 -9.80 -3.23
N PRO A 75 -39.79 -10.64 -2.95
CA PRO A 75 -40.15 -10.99 -1.57
C PRO A 75 -38.94 -11.55 -0.80
N GLY A 76 -38.66 -10.96 0.37
CA GLY A 76 -37.55 -11.36 1.24
C GLY A 76 -36.28 -10.53 1.02
N PRO A 77 -35.08 -11.11 1.27
CA PRO A 77 -33.79 -10.41 1.16
C PRO A 77 -33.25 -10.36 -0.28
N PHE A 78 -34.05 -10.73 -1.28
CA PHE A 78 -33.60 -10.88 -2.66
C PHE A 78 -33.88 -9.63 -3.50
N ARG A 79 -32.92 -9.24 -4.32
CA ARG A 79 -33.09 -8.22 -5.35
C ARG A 79 -32.56 -8.76 -6.68
N PHE A 80 -33.36 -8.65 -7.73
CA PHE A 80 -32.97 -9.04 -9.08
C PHE A 80 -32.67 -7.80 -9.91
N GLY A 81 -31.55 -7.77 -10.61
CA GLY A 81 -31.16 -6.68 -11.48
C GLY A 81 -30.92 -7.13 -12.91
N TYR A 82 -31.25 -6.25 -13.85
CA TYR A 82 -31.02 -6.44 -15.28
C TYR A 82 -30.49 -5.15 -15.91
N GLY A 83 -29.39 -5.26 -16.64
CA GLY A 83 -28.77 -4.18 -17.39
C GLY A 83 -28.73 -4.50 -18.88
N PHE A 84 -28.95 -3.50 -19.71
CA PHE A 84 -28.78 -3.58 -21.16
C PHE A 84 -28.06 -2.33 -21.65
N SER A 85 -27.05 -2.48 -22.51
CA SER A 85 -26.38 -1.36 -23.16
C SER A 85 -26.28 -1.58 -24.67
N TYR A 86 -26.67 -0.58 -25.43
CA TYR A 86 -26.71 -0.57 -26.88
C TYR A 86 -25.75 0.48 -27.45
N PRO A 87 -24.74 0.09 -28.24
CA PRO A 87 -23.84 1.04 -28.89
C PRO A 87 -24.56 1.81 -30.02
N LEU A 88 -24.54 3.14 -29.94
CA LEU A 88 -25.17 4.06 -30.90
C LEU A 88 -24.30 4.30 -32.15
N ASN A 89 -23.01 3.96 -32.12
CA ASN A 89 -22.07 4.19 -33.22
C ASN A 89 -22.09 3.08 -34.30
N SER A 90 -22.86 2.00 -34.13
CA SER A 90 -22.92 0.88 -35.08
C SER A 90 -24.30 0.73 -35.74
N LEU A 91 -24.93 1.83 -36.17
CA LEU A 91 -26.24 1.82 -36.82
C LEU A 91 -26.25 1.16 -38.23
N SER A 92 -25.10 0.72 -38.74
CA SER A 92 -24.97 0.16 -40.10
C SER A 92 -24.96 -1.37 -40.20
N GLY A 93 -25.33 -2.14 -39.17
CA GLY A 93 -25.42 -3.61 -39.25
C GLY A 93 -25.60 -4.27 -37.88
N THR A 94 -26.16 -5.49 -37.87
CA THR A 94 -26.55 -6.32 -36.71
C THR A 94 -25.69 -6.06 -35.46
N SER A 95 -26.14 -5.13 -34.60
CA SER A 95 -25.45 -4.79 -33.37
C SER A 95 -25.88 -5.76 -32.26
N TRP A 96 -24.91 -6.21 -31.46
CA TRP A 96 -25.16 -7.05 -30.30
C TRP A 96 -25.02 -6.14 -29.08
N GLY A 97 -26.13 -5.91 -28.36
CA GLY A 97 -26.08 -5.20 -27.10
C GLY A 97 -25.48 -6.07 -26.00
N ASN A 98 -24.91 -5.45 -24.97
CA ASN A 98 -24.46 -6.18 -23.80
C ASN A 98 -25.61 -6.32 -22.82
N HIS A 99 -25.79 -7.53 -22.31
CA HIS A 99 -26.79 -7.88 -21.31
C HIS A 99 -26.07 -8.24 -20.01
N GLU A 100 -26.53 -7.71 -18.89
CA GLU A 100 -26.02 -8.00 -17.56
C GLU A 100 -27.18 -8.42 -16.66
N THR A 101 -27.03 -9.49 -15.90
CA THR A 101 -28.03 -9.90 -14.89
C THR A 101 -27.33 -10.14 -13.57
N PHE A 102 -27.97 -9.74 -12.47
CA PHE A 102 -27.44 -9.98 -11.12
C PHE A 102 -28.54 -10.29 -10.13
N LEU A 103 -28.23 -11.09 -9.12
CA LEU A 103 -29.10 -11.42 -8.00
C LEU A 103 -28.35 -11.11 -6.71
N VAL A 104 -28.91 -10.24 -5.88
CA VAL A 104 -28.33 -9.84 -4.59
C VAL A 104 -29.17 -10.43 -3.46
N TYR A 105 -28.50 -11.06 -2.49
CA TYR A 105 -29.07 -11.49 -1.22
C TYR A 105 -28.51 -10.63 -0.10
N GLU A 106 -29.37 -9.93 0.64
CA GLU A 106 -28.96 -9.08 1.76
C GLU A 106 -29.10 -9.83 3.09
N PHE A 107 -27.97 -10.15 3.73
CA PHE A 107 -27.93 -10.92 4.98
C PHE A 107 -28.53 -10.19 6.20
N ASP A 108 -28.83 -8.89 6.10
CA ASP A 108 -29.26 -8.05 7.23
C ASP A 108 -30.44 -7.11 6.91
N SER A 109 -31.25 -7.40 5.89
CA SER A 109 -32.45 -6.59 5.61
C SER A 109 -33.53 -6.82 6.68
N ARG A 110 -33.39 -6.18 7.85
CA ARG A 110 -34.39 -6.25 8.93
C ARG A 110 -35.65 -5.52 8.47
N ARG A 111 -36.69 -6.25 8.09
CA ARG A 111 -38.05 -5.70 8.13
C ARG A 111 -38.27 -5.13 9.54
N LYS A 112 -38.95 -3.98 9.67
CA LYS A 112 -39.56 -3.62 10.96
C LYS A 112 -40.42 -4.81 11.37
N ALA A 113 -39.99 -5.56 12.37
CA ALA A 113 -40.76 -6.68 12.88
C ALA A 113 -42.15 -6.16 13.27
N ALA A 114 -43.19 -6.96 13.07
CA ALA A 114 -44.47 -6.68 13.70
C ALA A 114 -44.21 -6.50 15.22
N PRO A 115 -44.86 -5.54 15.88
CA PRO A 115 -44.64 -5.30 17.30
C PRO A 115 -44.82 -6.60 18.06
N VAL A 116 -43.75 -7.07 18.69
CA VAL A 116 -43.78 -8.28 19.52
C VAL A 116 -44.64 -7.93 20.73
N ILE A 117 -45.81 -8.57 20.84
CA ILE A 117 -46.60 -8.54 22.07
C ILE A 117 -45.85 -9.46 23.04
N LEU A 118 -45.01 -8.87 23.89
CA LEU A 118 -44.33 -9.60 24.95
C LEU A 118 -45.40 -10.01 25.98
N PRO A 119 -45.50 -11.29 26.36
CA PRO A 119 -46.34 -11.69 27.48
C PRO A 119 -45.83 -11.01 28.77
N GLU A 120 -46.73 -10.74 29.72
CA GLU A 120 -46.35 -10.15 31.01
C GLU A 120 -45.26 -10.99 31.68
N GLU A 121 -44.08 -10.40 31.87
CA GLU A 121 -42.94 -11.04 32.52
C GLU A 121 -43.27 -11.31 33.99
N SER A 122 -43.42 -12.59 34.34
CA SER A 122 -43.40 -13.07 35.71
C SER A 122 -42.14 -13.90 35.95
N TRP A 123 -40.99 -13.21 35.98
CA TRP A 123 -39.79 -13.83 36.54
C TRP A 123 -39.80 -13.55 38.04
N GLU A 124 -39.79 -14.62 38.84
CA GLU A 124 -39.43 -14.47 40.25
C GLU A 124 -38.04 -13.85 40.34
N PRO A 125 -37.80 -12.90 41.27
CA PRO A 125 -36.55 -12.17 41.35
C PRO A 125 -35.39 -13.17 41.52
N PHE A 126 -34.55 -13.26 40.50
CA PHE A 126 -33.30 -13.99 40.55
C PHE A 126 -32.46 -13.38 41.67
N ASN A 127 -32.40 -14.07 42.81
CA ASN A 127 -31.60 -13.71 43.96
C ASN A 127 -30.43 -14.70 44.04
N PRO A 128 -29.40 -14.57 43.20
CA PRO A 128 -28.22 -15.39 43.36
C PRO A 128 -27.62 -15.02 44.71
N GLU A 129 -27.48 -15.99 45.60
CA GLU A 129 -26.56 -15.89 46.73
C GLU A 129 -25.15 -15.73 46.14
N MET A 130 -24.79 -14.51 45.75
CA MET A 130 -23.48 -14.21 45.21
C MET A 130 -22.50 -14.35 46.36
N ALA A 131 -21.77 -15.47 46.36
CA ALA A 131 -20.56 -15.61 47.15
C ALA A 131 -19.74 -14.32 46.96
N HIS A 132 -19.40 -13.67 48.06
CA HIS A 132 -18.58 -12.45 48.04
C HIS A 132 -17.27 -12.79 47.32
N ILE A 133 -17.12 -12.35 46.07
CA ILE A 133 -15.85 -12.44 45.37
C ILE A 133 -14.98 -11.36 46.00
N ASP A 134 -14.03 -11.78 46.84
CA ASP A 134 -12.99 -10.89 47.34
C ASP A 134 -12.11 -10.46 46.16
N VAL A 135 -12.51 -9.35 45.51
CA VAL A 135 -11.72 -8.73 44.46
C VAL A 135 -10.54 -8.03 45.14
N VAL A 136 -9.33 -8.53 44.88
CA VAL A 136 -8.09 -7.92 45.38
C VAL A 136 -7.82 -6.64 44.59
N PRO A 137 -7.62 -5.47 45.25
CA PRO A 137 -7.25 -4.23 44.59
C PRO A 137 -5.93 -4.41 43.82
N GLN A 138 -5.95 -4.11 42.53
CA GLN A 138 -4.78 -4.30 41.66
C GLN A 138 -4.80 -3.41 40.43
N TYR A 139 -3.61 -3.14 39.90
CA TYR A 139 -3.47 -2.55 38.57
C TYR A 139 -3.41 -3.62 37.49
N TYR A 140 -3.99 -3.32 36.34
CA TYR A 140 -3.79 -4.04 35.08
C TYR A 140 -3.08 -3.15 34.08
N ALA A 141 -2.18 -3.73 33.30
CA ALA A 141 -1.63 -3.07 32.13
C ALA A 141 -1.86 -3.90 30.87
N SER A 142 -2.17 -3.20 29.78
CA SER A 142 -2.24 -3.77 28.43
C SER A 142 -1.56 -2.84 27.46
N ALA A 143 -0.74 -3.41 26.57
CA ALA A 143 -0.12 -2.69 25.47
C ALA A 143 -1.03 -2.67 24.24
N SER A 144 -1.04 -1.57 23.48
CA SER A 144 -1.74 -1.46 22.20
C SER A 144 -1.16 -2.37 21.12
N SER A 145 0.11 -2.76 21.24
CA SER A 145 0.76 -3.81 20.47
C SER A 145 1.73 -4.57 21.36
N GLU A 146 1.67 -5.91 21.33
CA GLU A 146 2.64 -6.77 22.01
C GLU A 146 3.83 -7.15 21.13
N VAL A 147 3.86 -6.68 19.87
CA VAL A 147 4.93 -6.95 18.91
C VAL A 147 5.46 -5.64 18.32
N ILE A 148 6.78 -5.56 18.21
CA ILE A 148 7.50 -4.51 17.49
C ILE A 148 8.40 -5.13 16.42
N ASN A 149 8.35 -4.56 15.22
CA ASN A 149 9.27 -4.85 14.14
C ASN A 149 10.26 -3.70 13.98
N ILE A 150 11.55 -4.02 14.10
CA ILE A 150 12.69 -3.13 13.86
C ILE A 150 13.26 -3.49 12.49
N PHE A 151 12.94 -2.71 11.48
CA PHE A 151 13.47 -2.88 10.13
C PHE A 151 14.78 -2.13 9.99
N GLU A 152 15.87 -2.84 9.72
CA GLU A 152 17.17 -2.26 9.41
C GLU A 152 17.44 -2.46 7.92
N LYS A 153 17.46 -1.36 7.17
CA LYS A 153 17.89 -1.33 5.78
C LYS A 153 19.33 -0.83 5.73
N GLN A 154 20.18 -1.58 5.03
CA GLN A 154 21.58 -1.21 4.80
C GLN A 154 21.81 -1.17 3.29
N LEU A 155 22.16 0.00 2.77
CA LEU A 155 22.51 0.18 1.37
C LEU A 155 24.03 0.34 1.26
N VAL A 156 24.66 -0.46 0.39
CA VAL A 156 26.08 -0.38 0.09
C VAL A 156 26.25 -0.17 -1.40
N ARG A 157 26.98 0.87 -1.77
CA ARG A 157 27.27 1.26 -3.15
C ARG A 157 28.71 0.92 -3.48
N MET A 158 28.92 0.25 -4.61
CA MET A 158 30.23 -0.12 -5.13
C MET A 158 30.37 0.48 -6.52
N LEU A 159 31.28 1.45 -6.67
CA LEU A 159 31.57 2.10 -7.94
C LEU A 159 32.83 1.44 -8.53
N ASP A 160 32.78 1.06 -9.81
CA ASP A 160 33.98 0.64 -10.52
C ASP A 160 34.97 1.82 -10.65
N ALA A 161 36.27 1.53 -10.56
CA ALA A 161 37.33 2.54 -10.58
C ALA A 161 37.45 3.31 -11.91
N ASP A 162 36.85 2.81 -12.99
CA ASP A 162 36.83 3.45 -14.31
C ASP A 162 35.65 4.42 -14.50
N LEU A 163 34.81 4.61 -13.47
CA LEU A 163 33.73 5.59 -13.46
C LEU A 163 34.24 6.96 -13.04
N ASP A 164 34.31 7.89 -14.00
CA ASP A 164 34.56 9.30 -13.72
C ASP A 164 33.31 10.01 -13.14
N SER A 165 33.53 11.14 -12.45
CA SER A 165 32.46 11.94 -11.84
C SER A 165 31.40 12.41 -12.86
N SER A 166 31.79 12.61 -14.13
CA SER A 166 30.86 13.07 -15.17
C SER A 166 29.87 11.98 -15.58
N ARG A 167 30.25 10.71 -15.46
CA ARG A 167 29.36 9.56 -15.69
C ARG A 167 28.44 9.34 -14.50
N ILE A 168 28.96 9.45 -13.28
CA ILE A 168 28.16 9.35 -12.06
C ILE A 168 27.10 10.46 -12.03
N ALA A 169 27.45 11.68 -12.46
CA ALA A 169 26.52 12.80 -12.54
C ALA A 169 25.39 12.62 -13.56
N ARG A 170 25.46 11.62 -14.45
CA ARG A 170 24.36 11.25 -15.36
C ARG A 170 23.38 10.27 -14.73
N LEU A 171 23.77 9.66 -13.62
CA LEU A 171 22.88 8.79 -12.86
C LEU A 171 21.92 9.66 -12.06
N SER A 172 20.71 9.14 -11.87
CA SER A 172 19.74 9.67 -10.94
C SER A 172 20.00 9.15 -9.53
N ALA A 173 19.47 9.85 -8.51
CA ALA A 173 19.48 9.35 -7.14
C ALA A 173 18.90 7.93 -7.04
N PHE A 174 18.00 7.59 -7.95
CA PHE A 174 17.42 6.27 -8.07
C PHE A 174 18.39 5.20 -8.61
N ASP A 175 19.16 5.49 -9.65
CA ASP A 175 20.11 4.53 -10.23
C ASP A 175 21.16 4.08 -9.20
N VAL A 176 21.46 4.96 -8.24
CA VAL A 176 22.38 4.68 -7.13
C VAL A 176 21.67 4.16 -5.87
N GLY A 177 20.33 4.04 -5.89
CA GLY A 177 19.46 3.65 -4.79
C GLY A 177 19.34 4.71 -3.69
N VAL A 178 18.18 4.76 -3.03
CA VAL A 178 17.91 5.61 -1.86
C VAL A 178 17.21 4.76 -0.81
N LEU A 179 17.59 4.93 0.46
CA LEU A 179 16.83 4.33 1.56
C LEU A 179 15.62 5.21 1.89
N ASP A 180 14.44 4.60 1.87
CA ASP A 180 13.19 5.24 2.29
C ASP A 180 12.52 4.51 3.46
N SER A 181 11.53 5.16 4.06
CA SER A 181 10.74 4.59 5.14
C SER A 181 9.66 3.61 4.66
N ALA A 182 9.59 3.27 3.37
CA ALA A 182 8.59 2.35 2.86
C ALA A 182 8.85 0.94 3.41
N LEU A 183 7.81 0.26 3.88
CA LEU A 183 7.95 -1.10 4.42
C LEU A 183 7.85 -2.14 3.30
N ASP A 184 7.00 -1.86 2.31
CA ASP A 184 6.93 -2.58 1.06
C ASP A 184 8.00 -2.00 0.13
N GLU A 185 9.00 -2.82 -0.19
CA GLU A 185 9.97 -2.49 -1.22
C GLU A 185 9.64 -3.31 -2.47
N PRO A 186 8.95 -2.71 -3.45
CA PRO A 186 8.74 -3.36 -4.73
C PRO A 186 10.09 -3.73 -5.37
N VAL A 187 10.10 -4.78 -6.19
CA VAL A 187 11.32 -5.25 -6.89
C VAL A 187 11.95 -4.13 -7.72
N PHE A 188 11.10 -3.22 -8.21
CA PHE A 188 11.48 -1.98 -8.86
C PHE A 188 11.02 -0.80 -8.01
N PRO A 189 11.70 0.35 -8.04
CA PRO A 189 11.35 1.54 -7.25
C PRO A 189 9.98 2.17 -7.54
N TYR A 190 9.32 1.79 -8.63
CA TYR A 190 8.05 2.35 -9.09
C TYR A 190 7.08 1.22 -9.40
N GLN A 191 5.79 1.56 -9.39
CA GLN A 191 4.79 0.67 -9.95
C GLN A 191 5.01 0.55 -11.45
N LEU A 192 4.89 -0.66 -11.95
CA LEU A 192 4.98 -0.95 -13.36
C LEU A 192 3.57 -0.98 -13.94
N GLU A 193 3.33 -0.14 -14.93
CA GLU A 193 2.14 -0.25 -15.76
C GLU A 193 2.48 -1.09 -17.01
N PRO A 194 1.85 -2.25 -17.20
CA PRO A 194 2.11 -3.10 -18.36
C PRO A 194 1.79 -2.37 -19.67
N LEU A 195 2.66 -2.50 -20.66
CA LEU A 195 2.44 -1.96 -22.00
C LEU A 195 1.95 -3.06 -22.95
N LEU A 196 0.88 -2.77 -23.69
CA LEU A 196 0.34 -3.69 -24.68
C LEU A 196 1.28 -3.81 -25.90
N PRO A 197 1.39 -4.99 -26.53
CA PRO A 197 2.29 -5.20 -27.67
C PRO A 197 2.00 -4.32 -28.89
N ALA A 198 0.75 -3.95 -29.12
CA ALA A 198 0.30 -3.16 -30.28
C ALA A 198 0.91 -1.74 -30.32
N ASP A 199 1.32 -1.20 -29.17
CA ASP A 199 1.91 0.13 -29.03
C ASP A 199 3.35 0.21 -29.56
N SER A 200 3.91 -0.91 -30.02
CA SER A 200 5.35 -1.08 -30.22
C SER A 200 5.67 -1.63 -31.61
N GLN A 201 5.61 -0.79 -32.65
CA GLN A 201 6.17 -1.15 -33.95
C GLN A 201 7.70 -1.22 -33.85
N ALA A 202 8.25 -2.41 -34.05
CA ALA A 202 9.69 -2.64 -34.06
C ALA A 202 10.33 -1.89 -35.23
N VAL A 203 11.25 -0.98 -34.92
CA VAL A 203 12.17 -0.44 -35.94
C VAL A 203 13.31 -1.43 -36.04
N GLY A 204 13.60 -1.92 -37.25
CA GLY A 204 14.70 -2.83 -37.53
C GLY A 204 15.98 -2.31 -36.88
N GLY A 205 16.45 -2.99 -35.85
CA GLY A 205 17.67 -2.65 -35.15
C GLY A 205 18.87 -2.82 -36.08
N LYS A 206 19.98 -2.11 -35.79
CA LYS A 206 21.33 -2.66 -36.03
C LYS A 206 22.53 -1.81 -35.61
N ASN A 207 22.37 -0.57 -35.11
CA ASN A 207 23.54 0.25 -34.77
C ASN A 207 23.69 0.49 -33.27
N TYR A 208 23.80 -0.59 -32.49
CA TYR A 208 24.28 -0.51 -31.12
C TYR A 208 25.81 -0.42 -31.10
N ALA A 209 26.35 0.40 -30.20
CA ALA A 209 27.80 0.44 -29.95
C ALA A 209 28.34 -0.97 -29.62
N PRO A 210 29.57 -1.32 -30.02
CA PRO A 210 30.18 -2.64 -29.74
C PRO A 210 30.06 -3.06 -28.27
N ASP A 211 30.43 -2.18 -27.33
CA ASP A 211 30.37 -2.44 -25.88
C ASP A 211 28.96 -2.76 -25.38
N TYR A 212 27.95 -2.06 -25.94
CA TYR A 212 26.54 -2.29 -25.59
C TYR A 212 26.06 -3.64 -26.13
N ARG A 213 26.47 -4.02 -27.35
CA ARG A 213 26.15 -5.34 -27.91
C ARG A 213 26.78 -6.47 -27.10
N GLU A 214 28.00 -6.29 -26.63
CA GLU A 214 28.65 -7.26 -25.75
C GLU A 214 27.89 -7.41 -24.44
N SER A 215 27.52 -6.30 -23.81
CA SER A 215 26.75 -6.29 -22.56
C SER A 215 25.38 -6.97 -22.73
N LEU A 216 24.68 -6.72 -23.84
CA LEU A 216 23.41 -7.39 -24.15
C LEU A 216 23.58 -8.89 -24.38
N ARG A 217 24.68 -9.32 -25.02
CA ARG A 217 24.97 -10.74 -25.22
C ARG A 217 25.24 -11.45 -23.90
N GLN A 218 26.02 -10.84 -23.02
CA GLN A 218 26.30 -11.38 -21.69
C GLN A 218 25.04 -11.44 -20.83
N LEU A 219 24.25 -10.36 -20.80
CA LEU A 219 22.97 -10.32 -20.10
C LEU A 219 22.03 -11.41 -20.57
N ARG A 220 21.93 -11.61 -21.89
CA ARG A 220 21.11 -12.67 -22.46
C ARG A 220 21.59 -14.06 -22.03
N GLY A 221 22.90 -14.31 -21.99
CA GLY A 221 23.45 -15.55 -21.45
C GLY A 221 23.02 -15.81 -20.01
N THR A 222 23.14 -14.79 -19.14
CA THR A 222 22.66 -14.88 -17.75
C THR A 222 21.16 -15.20 -17.67
N ILE A 223 20.33 -14.56 -18.49
CA ILE A 223 18.88 -14.78 -18.51
C ILE A 223 18.55 -16.20 -18.99
N GLU A 224 19.23 -16.69 -20.03
CA GLU A 224 19.04 -18.05 -20.55
C GLU A 224 19.42 -19.12 -19.50
N GLU A 225 20.46 -18.88 -18.69
CA GLU A 225 20.92 -19.80 -17.66
C GLU A 225 20.03 -19.82 -16.41
N SER A 226 19.50 -18.65 -15.99
CA SER A 226 18.75 -18.53 -14.73
C SER A 226 17.23 -18.46 -14.88
N GLY A 227 16.73 -18.23 -16.10
CA GLY A 227 15.30 -18.09 -16.40
C GLY A 227 14.55 -16.99 -15.62
N PRO A 228 15.15 -15.81 -15.33
CA PRO A 228 14.49 -14.78 -14.55
C PRO A 228 13.36 -14.14 -15.34
N GLU A 229 12.40 -13.55 -14.63
CA GLU A 229 11.43 -12.68 -15.29
C GLU A 229 12.13 -11.42 -15.80
N VAL A 230 11.98 -11.08 -17.09
CA VAL A 230 12.59 -9.89 -17.67
C VAL A 230 11.52 -8.84 -17.96
N VAL A 231 11.73 -7.64 -17.44
CA VAL A 231 10.87 -6.48 -17.72
C VAL A 231 11.69 -5.38 -18.38
N LEU A 232 11.29 -4.97 -19.57
CA LEU A 232 11.81 -3.76 -20.20
C LEU A 232 10.98 -2.57 -19.75
N ILE A 233 11.64 -1.62 -19.10
CA ILE A 233 10.99 -0.44 -18.56
C ILE A 233 11.36 0.74 -19.44
N THR A 234 10.36 1.31 -20.10
CA THR A 234 10.57 2.30 -21.15
C THR A 234 9.68 3.52 -20.97
N PRO A 235 10.22 4.75 -21.08
CA PRO A 235 9.39 5.93 -21.30
C PRO A 235 8.71 5.87 -22.67
N LYS A 236 7.66 6.67 -22.85
CA LYS A 236 6.90 6.77 -24.13
C LYS A 236 7.83 7.04 -25.32
N THR A 237 8.86 7.87 -25.15
CA THR A 237 9.82 8.25 -26.20
C THR A 237 10.73 7.11 -26.65
N GLN A 238 10.95 6.07 -25.83
CA GLN A 238 11.85 4.96 -26.13
C GLN A 238 11.12 3.65 -26.50
N ARG A 239 9.78 3.66 -26.63
CA ARG A 239 8.97 2.45 -26.89
C ARG A 239 9.42 1.66 -28.13
N LYS A 240 9.81 2.34 -29.22
CA LYS A 240 10.33 1.69 -30.43
C LYS A 240 11.64 0.94 -30.18
N ARG A 241 12.54 1.53 -29.38
CA ARG A 241 13.81 0.91 -28.98
C ARG A 241 13.55 -0.27 -28.05
N ALA A 242 12.61 -0.13 -27.11
CA ALA A 242 12.17 -1.22 -26.24
C ALA A 242 11.62 -2.41 -27.04
N ALA A 243 10.82 -2.15 -28.08
CA ALA A 243 10.31 -3.18 -28.98
C ALA A 243 11.44 -3.95 -29.65
N GLY A 244 12.41 -3.24 -30.24
CA GLY A 244 13.57 -3.87 -30.88
C GLY A 244 14.44 -4.67 -29.91
N LEU A 245 14.65 -4.16 -28.69
CA LEU A 245 15.38 -4.87 -27.64
C LEU A 245 14.61 -6.11 -27.16
N ARG A 246 13.29 -6.03 -27.04
CA ARG A 246 12.43 -7.17 -26.68
C ARG A 246 12.60 -8.30 -27.68
N GLU A 247 12.49 -8.00 -28.97
CA GLU A 247 12.65 -9.02 -30.01
C GLU A 247 14.07 -9.62 -29.97
N TYR A 248 15.12 -8.80 -29.80
CA TYR A 248 16.50 -9.30 -29.66
C TYR A 248 16.68 -10.27 -28.47
N LEU A 249 16.05 -9.97 -27.33
CA LEU A 249 16.11 -10.83 -26.16
C LEU A 249 15.25 -12.09 -26.31
N ARG A 250 14.17 -12.04 -27.10
CA ARG A 250 13.28 -13.18 -27.36
C ARG A 250 13.79 -14.11 -28.45
N GLU A 251 14.61 -13.64 -29.38
CA GLU A 251 15.17 -14.44 -30.48
C GLU A 251 15.78 -15.73 -29.93
N PRO A 252 15.19 -16.92 -30.15
CA PRO A 252 15.61 -18.13 -29.47
C PRO A 252 17.01 -18.58 -29.89
N LYS A 253 17.82 -19.09 -28.95
CA LYS A 253 19.03 -19.87 -29.25
C LYS A 253 18.79 -21.38 -29.25
N GLY A 254 17.62 -21.85 -28.81
CA GLY A 254 17.35 -23.27 -28.58
C GLY A 254 15.88 -23.68 -28.42
N GLY A 255 14.91 -22.90 -28.90
CA GLY A 255 13.48 -23.30 -28.96
C GLY A 255 12.56 -22.60 -27.96
N ASP A 256 13.03 -22.30 -26.75
CA ASP A 256 12.23 -21.57 -25.76
C ASP A 256 12.44 -20.06 -25.87
N SER A 257 11.33 -19.34 -26.08
CA SER A 257 11.35 -17.88 -26.12
C SER A 257 11.31 -17.33 -24.70
N LEU A 258 12.26 -16.44 -24.37
CA LEU A 258 12.28 -15.74 -23.09
C LEU A 258 10.99 -14.91 -22.89
N ALA A 259 10.42 -14.98 -21.69
CA ALA A 259 9.29 -14.14 -21.30
C ALA A 259 9.80 -12.72 -20.99
N VAL A 260 9.73 -11.84 -21.98
CA VAL A 260 10.11 -10.43 -21.84
C VAL A 260 8.86 -9.55 -21.92
N SER A 261 8.50 -8.92 -20.81
CA SER A 261 7.38 -7.98 -20.74
C SER A 261 7.84 -6.54 -20.97
N LEU A 262 6.92 -5.69 -21.43
CA LEU A 262 7.12 -4.25 -21.52
C LEU A 262 6.31 -3.57 -20.43
N ALA A 263 6.91 -2.59 -19.78
CA ALA A 263 6.23 -1.74 -18.81
C ALA A 263 6.70 -0.29 -18.93
N GLN A 264 5.90 0.63 -18.41
CA GLN A 264 6.30 2.00 -18.16
C GLN A 264 6.26 2.29 -16.65
N PRO A 265 7.13 3.19 -16.16
CA PRO A 265 7.07 3.59 -14.76
C PRO A 265 5.78 4.38 -14.49
N HIS A 266 5.09 4.02 -13.42
CA HIS A 266 3.97 4.76 -12.87
C HIS A 266 4.40 5.42 -11.56
N TYR A 267 4.24 6.74 -11.48
CA TYR A 267 4.59 7.56 -10.32
C TYR A 267 3.32 7.99 -9.61
N PHE A 268 3.27 7.83 -8.28
CA PHE A 268 2.09 8.22 -7.49
C PHE A 268 1.88 9.73 -7.41
N SER A 269 2.97 10.50 -7.53
CA SER A 269 2.94 11.95 -7.44
C SER A 269 3.96 12.60 -8.37
N ARG A 270 3.78 13.90 -8.59
CA ARG A 270 4.76 14.72 -9.33
C ARG A 270 6.06 14.82 -8.56
N GLU A 271 6.00 14.95 -7.24
CA GLU A 271 7.16 15.01 -6.35
C GLU A 271 7.99 13.74 -6.45
N ASP A 272 7.34 12.56 -6.52
CA ASP A 272 8.02 11.29 -6.73
C ASP A 272 8.73 11.28 -8.09
N SER A 273 8.03 11.63 -9.18
CA SER A 273 8.64 11.75 -10.52
C SER A 273 9.87 12.66 -10.53
N LEU A 274 9.81 13.81 -9.84
CA LEU A 274 10.93 14.75 -9.74
C LEU A 274 12.09 14.20 -8.90
N ARG A 275 11.82 13.44 -7.84
CA ARG A 275 12.87 12.74 -7.08
C ARG A 275 13.63 11.76 -7.97
N PHE A 276 12.93 11.07 -8.86
CA PHE A 276 13.53 10.12 -9.81
C PHE A 276 14.34 10.78 -10.92
N ALA A 277 14.01 12.02 -11.30
CA ALA A 277 14.75 12.76 -12.31
C ALA A 277 15.97 13.52 -11.77
N ARG A 278 16.18 13.56 -10.45
CA ARG A 278 17.28 14.34 -9.84
C ARG A 278 18.64 13.69 -10.11
N PRO A 279 19.57 14.39 -10.81
CA PRO A 279 20.93 13.90 -10.99
C PRO A 279 21.64 13.71 -9.64
N VAL A 280 22.51 12.71 -9.58
CA VAL A 280 23.38 12.48 -8.43
C VAL A 280 24.50 13.51 -8.44
N ASP A 281 24.70 14.17 -7.31
CA ASP A 281 25.97 14.84 -7.06
C ASP A 281 26.97 13.79 -6.56
N PRO A 282 28.08 13.52 -7.27
CA PRO A 282 29.09 12.56 -6.83
C PRO A 282 29.65 12.87 -5.44
N GLU A 283 29.64 14.13 -5.01
CA GLU A 283 30.12 14.54 -3.69
C GLU A 283 29.14 14.17 -2.58
N ASP A 284 27.84 14.10 -2.88
CA ASP A 284 26.78 13.69 -1.94
C ASP A 284 26.66 12.16 -1.83
N LEU A 285 27.31 11.41 -2.73
CA LEU A 285 27.14 9.96 -2.82
C LEU A 285 27.89 9.21 -1.72
N GLN A 286 27.18 8.82 -0.67
CA GLN A 286 27.74 8.00 0.39
C GLN A 286 27.97 6.56 -0.08
N ALA A 287 29.13 5.99 0.24
CA ALA A 287 29.45 4.59 -0.06
C ALA A 287 28.52 3.60 0.67
N SER A 288 27.98 3.98 1.82
CA SER A 288 27.01 3.19 2.56
C SER A 288 26.03 4.05 3.33
N GLU A 289 24.77 3.64 3.35
CA GLU A 289 23.70 4.23 4.15
C GLU A 289 23.03 3.18 5.02
N ARG A 290 22.48 3.63 6.14
CA ARG A 290 21.72 2.79 7.07
C ARG A 290 20.47 3.53 7.50
N LEU A 291 19.33 2.85 7.40
CA LEU A 291 18.04 3.34 7.85
C LEU A 291 17.42 2.32 8.81
N VAL A 292 16.96 2.80 9.96
CA VAL A 292 16.23 1.98 10.94
C VAL A 292 14.81 2.52 11.04
N ILE A 293 13.83 1.65 10.77
CA ILE A 293 12.41 1.95 10.85
C ILE A 293 11.81 1.09 11.95
N ILE A 294 10.94 1.69 12.77
CA ILE A 294 10.29 1.01 13.89
C ILE A 294 8.79 0.96 13.62
N GLN A 295 8.19 -0.21 13.80
CA GLN A 295 6.74 -0.39 13.64
C GLN A 295 6.14 -1.26 14.76
N PRO A 296 5.15 -0.75 15.50
CA PRO A 296 4.67 0.63 15.48
C PRO A 296 5.73 1.61 16.00
N GLN A 297 5.64 2.91 15.66
CA GLN A 297 6.62 3.92 16.12
C GLN A 297 6.63 4.09 17.64
N SER A 298 5.50 3.80 18.29
CA SER A 298 5.34 3.79 19.74
C SER A 298 4.32 2.74 20.15
N VAL A 299 4.34 2.36 21.43
CA VAL A 299 3.31 1.57 22.09
C VAL A 299 2.64 2.41 23.15
N ALA A 300 1.31 2.31 23.23
CA ALA A 300 0.52 2.89 24.30
C ALA A 300 0.17 1.79 25.30
N PHE A 301 0.50 2.02 26.57
CA PHE A 301 0.10 1.16 27.67
C PHE A 301 -1.12 1.76 28.36
N SER A 302 -2.22 1.03 28.39
CA SER A 302 -3.38 1.37 29.20
C SER A 302 -3.19 0.77 30.59
N VAL A 303 -3.17 1.62 31.62
CA VAL A 303 -3.07 1.24 33.02
C VAL A 303 -4.45 1.41 33.66
N LEU A 304 -5.04 0.30 34.08
CA LEU A 304 -6.41 0.23 34.59
C LEU A 304 -6.39 -0.18 36.08
N PRO A 305 -6.82 0.69 36.99
CA PRO A 305 -7.00 0.31 38.39
C PRO A 305 -8.31 -0.49 38.59
N VAL A 306 -8.24 -1.55 39.40
CA VAL A 306 -9.40 -2.30 39.88
C VAL A 306 -9.54 -2.04 41.38
N LEU A 307 -10.71 -1.55 41.79
CA LEU A 307 -10.97 -0.97 43.12
C LEU A 307 -10.01 0.21 43.43
N PRO A 308 -10.02 1.27 42.61
CA PRO A 308 -9.11 2.41 42.74
C PRO A 308 -9.12 3.06 44.12
N GLU A 309 -10.27 3.08 44.80
CA GLU A 309 -10.44 3.64 46.15
C GLU A 309 -9.65 2.88 47.23
N ARG A 310 -9.17 1.67 46.93
CA ARG A 310 -8.37 0.83 47.84
C ARG A 310 -6.90 0.72 47.43
N LEU A 311 -6.52 1.29 46.28
CA LEU A 311 -5.16 1.27 45.75
C LEU A 311 -4.34 2.46 46.25
N ASP A 312 -3.03 2.26 46.40
CA ASP A 312 -2.10 3.38 46.46
C ASP A 312 -2.18 4.11 45.12
N PRO A 313 -2.48 5.41 45.10
CA PRO A 313 -2.54 6.15 43.85
C PRO A 313 -1.18 6.21 43.14
N GLN A 314 -0.06 5.96 43.84
CA GLN A 314 1.27 5.92 43.24
C GLN A 314 1.56 4.56 42.63
N TRP A 315 1.89 4.55 41.34
CA TRP A 315 2.22 3.34 40.60
C TRP A 315 3.37 3.58 39.63
N GLU A 316 4.01 2.50 39.22
CA GLU A 316 5.12 2.51 38.27
C GLU A 316 4.92 1.45 37.20
N LEU A 317 4.80 1.86 35.94
CA LEU A 317 4.88 0.95 34.81
C LEU A 317 6.35 0.64 34.53
N VAL A 318 6.71 -0.64 34.50
CA VAL A 318 8.07 -1.12 34.27
C VAL A 318 8.09 -2.03 33.05
N VAL A 319 9.08 -1.84 32.18
CA VAL A 319 9.43 -2.78 31.11
C VAL A 319 10.86 -3.25 31.33
N GLU A 320 11.07 -4.56 31.33
CA GLU A 320 12.34 -5.23 31.56
C GLU A 320 12.72 -6.12 30.38
N ASP A 321 14.02 -6.25 30.12
CA ASP A 321 14.54 -7.23 29.17
C ASP A 321 14.53 -8.66 29.74
N LYS A 322 14.99 -9.63 28.94
CA LYS A 322 15.10 -11.04 29.36
C LYS A 322 16.00 -11.27 30.59
N ALA A 323 16.91 -10.35 30.89
CA ALA A 323 17.81 -10.42 32.05
C ALA A 323 17.23 -9.71 33.29
N GLY A 324 16.01 -9.17 33.20
CA GLY A 324 15.39 -8.39 34.28
C GLY A 324 15.93 -6.97 34.38
N LYS A 325 16.70 -6.49 33.39
CA LYS A 325 17.17 -5.11 33.38
C LYS A 325 16.04 -4.21 32.90
N THR A 326 15.68 -3.21 33.70
CA THR A 326 14.70 -2.19 33.30
C THR A 326 15.20 -1.42 32.08
N VAL A 327 14.40 -1.43 31.01
CA VAL A 327 14.64 -0.64 29.78
C VAL A 327 13.72 0.57 29.69
N PHE A 328 12.54 0.51 30.29
CA PHE A 328 11.61 1.63 30.36
C PHE A 328 10.89 1.64 31.72
N ARG A 329 10.61 2.84 32.19
CA ARG A 329 9.97 3.09 33.48
C ARG A 329 9.17 4.37 33.40
N HIS A 330 7.94 4.34 33.90
CA HIS A 330 7.10 5.52 34.02
C HIS A 330 6.36 5.50 35.35
N ALA A 331 6.56 6.54 36.17
CA ALA A 331 5.81 6.73 37.39
C ALA A 331 4.55 7.53 37.09
N GLY A 332 3.42 7.10 37.64
CA GLY A 332 2.14 7.78 37.53
C GLY A 332 1.42 7.87 38.86
N SER A 333 0.43 8.76 38.91
CA SER A 333 -0.39 8.95 40.10
C SER A 333 -1.88 9.07 39.76
N GLY A 334 -2.74 8.50 40.61
CA GLY A 334 -4.18 8.70 40.61
C GLY A 334 -4.99 7.42 40.38
N ALA A 335 -6.29 7.55 40.63
CA ALA A 335 -7.30 6.50 40.59
C ALA A 335 -7.95 6.30 39.20
N GLU A 336 -7.59 7.15 38.23
CA GLU A 336 -8.17 7.10 36.88
C GLU A 336 -7.33 6.22 35.94
N SER A 337 -7.97 5.70 34.89
CA SER A 337 -7.27 5.03 33.79
C SER A 337 -6.24 5.99 33.17
N ARG A 338 -5.04 5.49 32.91
CA ARG A 338 -3.94 6.27 32.35
C ARG A 338 -3.38 5.60 31.12
N GLU A 339 -3.01 6.42 30.15
CA GLU A 339 -2.27 5.99 28.98
C GLU A 339 -0.82 6.45 29.10
N VAL A 340 0.12 5.52 28.89
CA VAL A 340 1.56 5.79 28.88
C VAL A 340 2.11 5.43 27.51
N VAL A 341 2.73 6.38 26.82
CA VAL A 341 3.33 6.16 25.51
C VAL A 341 4.83 5.92 25.63
N TRP A 342 5.32 4.88 24.97
CA TRP A 342 6.74 4.55 24.87
C TRP A 342 7.15 4.40 23.41
N ASP A 343 8.25 5.04 23.01
CA ASP A 343 8.81 5.06 21.66
C ASP A 343 9.86 3.95 21.40
N TRP A 344 9.86 2.91 22.24
CA TRP A 344 10.77 1.76 22.16
C TRP A 344 12.25 2.09 22.39
N ARG A 345 12.55 3.20 23.06
CA ARG A 345 13.90 3.56 23.47
C ARG A 345 14.17 3.19 24.92
N ASP A 346 15.38 2.69 25.18
CA ASP A 346 15.87 2.43 26.52
C ASP A 346 16.15 3.75 27.28
N THR A 347 16.53 3.64 28.55
CA THR A 347 16.90 4.79 29.39
C THR A 347 18.11 5.59 28.89
N ALA A 348 18.87 5.06 27.93
CA ALA A 348 19.97 5.76 27.26
C ALA A 348 19.56 6.35 25.89
N GLY A 349 18.27 6.32 25.54
CA GLY A 349 17.74 6.83 24.27
C GLY A 349 18.00 5.92 23.07
N ARG A 350 18.47 4.69 23.28
CA ARG A 350 18.77 3.73 22.20
C ARG A 350 17.56 2.87 21.93
N ILE A 351 17.31 2.55 20.67
CA ILE A 351 16.26 1.58 20.31
C ILE A 351 16.57 0.26 21.00
N ILE A 352 15.57 -0.36 21.64
CA ILE A 352 15.74 -1.64 22.30
C ILE A 352 16.25 -2.73 21.35
N ASP A 353 17.03 -3.67 21.88
CA ASP A 353 17.53 -4.79 21.10
C ASP A 353 16.41 -5.82 20.83
N PRO A 354 16.56 -6.67 19.80
CA PRO A 354 15.57 -7.72 19.52
C PRO A 354 15.54 -8.74 20.64
N GLY A 355 14.34 -9.16 21.06
CA GLY A 355 14.17 -10.12 22.14
C GLY A 355 12.79 -10.09 22.79
N LEU A 356 12.66 -10.89 23.85
CA LEU A 356 11.49 -10.91 24.71
C LEU A 356 11.68 -9.89 25.84
N TYR A 357 10.63 -9.10 26.08
CA TYR A 357 10.55 -8.12 27.14
C TYR A 357 9.34 -8.42 28.01
N ARG A 358 9.40 -8.03 29.27
CA ARG A 358 8.32 -8.18 30.23
C ARG A 358 7.85 -6.83 30.69
N TYR A 359 6.55 -6.66 30.86
CA TYR A 359 6.01 -5.45 31.46
C TYR A 359 5.00 -5.77 32.55
N TYR A 360 4.96 -4.90 33.56
CA TYR A 360 4.05 -4.96 34.69
C TYR A 360 3.92 -3.58 35.34
N VAL A 361 2.88 -3.40 36.14
CA VAL A 361 2.71 -2.22 37.00
C VAL A 361 3.06 -2.62 38.43
N GLY A 362 3.96 -1.87 39.05
CA GLY A 362 4.29 -1.98 40.47
C GLY A 362 3.58 -0.89 41.28
N TRP A 363 3.13 -1.22 42.49
CA TRP A 363 2.58 -0.27 43.46
C TRP A 363 2.88 -0.74 44.89
N LYS A 364 2.59 0.08 45.91
CA LYS A 364 2.61 -0.35 47.31
C LYS A 364 1.19 -0.56 47.81
N ASP A 365 0.94 -1.59 48.60
CA ASP A 365 -0.36 -1.72 49.25
C ASP A 365 -0.47 -0.84 50.51
N GLN A 366 -1.62 -0.89 51.19
CA GLN A 366 -1.88 -0.10 52.41
C GLN A 366 -0.90 -0.39 53.55
N ARG A 367 -0.16 -1.51 53.51
CA ARG A 367 0.87 -1.88 54.49
C ARG A 367 2.27 -1.45 54.05
N GLY A 368 2.39 -0.82 52.88
CA GLY A 368 3.66 -0.44 52.28
C GLY A 368 4.38 -1.59 51.58
N GLU A 369 3.76 -2.76 51.45
CA GLU A 369 4.35 -3.91 50.76
C GLU A 369 4.30 -3.72 49.25
N ALA A 370 5.38 -4.08 48.56
CA ALA A 370 5.44 -3.97 47.11
C ALA A 370 4.56 -5.05 46.44
N ARG A 371 3.68 -4.60 45.55
CA ARG A 371 2.80 -5.43 44.72
C ARG A 371 3.13 -5.24 43.25
N ARG A 372 2.76 -6.21 42.43
CA ARG A 372 2.92 -6.17 40.97
C ARG A 372 1.68 -6.74 40.30
N SER A 373 1.35 -6.20 39.13
CA SER A 373 0.32 -6.76 38.27
C SER A 373 0.76 -8.09 37.67
N SER A 374 -0.15 -8.79 37.01
CA SER A 374 0.21 -9.89 36.11
C SER A 374 1.26 -9.43 35.10
N ILE A 375 2.33 -10.20 34.97
CA ILE A 375 3.42 -9.93 34.03
C ILE A 375 2.94 -10.27 32.63
N ARG A 376 3.12 -9.33 31.70
CA ARG A 376 2.86 -9.53 30.27
C ARG A 376 4.14 -9.41 29.46
N THR A 377 4.09 -9.83 28.21
CA THR A 377 5.28 -9.93 27.35
C THR A 377 5.14 -9.01 26.14
N LEU A 378 6.25 -8.42 25.73
CA LEU A 378 6.41 -7.76 24.43
C LEU A 378 7.49 -8.50 23.64
N TYR A 379 7.34 -8.57 22.32
CA TYR A 379 8.29 -9.21 21.44
C TYR A 379 8.88 -8.21 20.44
N ALA A 380 10.18 -7.98 20.55
CA ALA A 380 10.94 -7.17 19.61
C ALA A 380 11.64 -8.04 18.57
N ARG A 381 11.20 -7.92 17.32
CA ARG A 381 11.78 -8.61 16.16
C ARG A 381 12.61 -7.63 15.36
N LYS A 382 13.76 -8.08 14.85
CA LYS A 382 14.55 -7.32 13.88
C LYS A 382 14.56 -7.99 12.52
N LEU A 383 14.34 -7.18 11.51
CA LEU A 383 14.36 -7.56 10.11
C LEU A 383 15.48 -6.77 9.44
N LYS A 384 16.52 -7.47 9.00
CA LYS A 384 17.66 -6.84 8.33
C LYS A 384 17.60 -7.09 6.83
N ARG A 385 17.69 -6.02 6.05
CA ARG A 385 17.80 -6.05 4.59
C ARG A 385 19.11 -5.42 4.17
N ASN A 386 19.86 -6.15 3.35
CA ASN A 386 21.11 -5.67 2.77
C ASN A 386 20.89 -5.44 1.28
N VAL A 387 20.98 -4.19 0.85
CA VAL A 387 20.91 -3.78 -0.54
C VAL A 387 22.33 -3.48 -1.00
N ARG A 388 22.78 -4.14 -2.06
CA ARG A 388 24.08 -3.88 -2.68
C ARG A 388 23.85 -3.39 -4.09
N ILE A 389 24.34 -2.19 -4.39
CA ILE A 389 24.27 -1.61 -5.72
C ILE A 389 25.68 -1.52 -6.25
N ARG A 390 25.93 -2.24 -7.35
CA ARG A 390 27.20 -2.18 -8.07
C ARG A 390 26.97 -1.37 -9.33
N ILE A 391 27.78 -0.34 -9.51
CA ILE A 391 27.71 0.56 -10.66
C ILE A 391 28.95 0.30 -11.49
N THR A 392 28.74 -0.21 -12.69
CA THR A 392 29.80 -0.66 -13.59
C THR A 392 29.60 -0.06 -14.97
N ARG A 393 30.68 0.09 -15.73
CA ARG A 393 30.60 0.51 -17.13
C ARG A 393 30.07 -0.60 -18.04
N SER A 394 30.49 -1.82 -17.78
CA SER A 394 30.10 -3.01 -18.54
C SER A 394 29.21 -3.90 -17.70
N TYR A 395 28.25 -4.57 -18.34
CA TYR A 395 27.42 -5.54 -17.64
C TYR A 395 28.31 -6.60 -16.99
N ARG A 396 27.94 -6.98 -15.77
CA ARG A 396 28.53 -8.13 -15.08
C ARG A 396 27.38 -8.96 -14.55
N THR A 397 27.48 -10.27 -14.71
CA THR A 397 26.52 -11.21 -14.13
C THR A 397 26.45 -10.98 -12.62
N PRO A 398 25.27 -10.73 -12.05
CA PRO A 398 25.11 -10.61 -10.61
C PRO A 398 25.56 -11.88 -9.87
N ASP A 399 26.05 -11.69 -8.65
CA ASP A 399 26.42 -12.81 -7.78
C ASP A 399 25.13 -13.45 -7.21
N GLY A 400 24.95 -14.76 -7.40
CA GLY A 400 23.81 -15.52 -6.85
C GLY A 400 22.63 -15.71 -7.83
N GLN A 401 21.53 -16.25 -7.31
CA GLN A 401 20.31 -16.46 -8.10
C GLN A 401 19.61 -15.13 -8.36
N VAL A 402 19.20 -14.92 -9.60
CA VAL A 402 18.46 -13.73 -10.04
C VAL A 402 17.00 -14.12 -10.25
N ASP A 403 16.09 -13.53 -9.47
CA ASP A 403 14.66 -13.77 -9.63
C ASP A 403 14.06 -12.93 -10.77
N LYS A 404 14.56 -11.71 -10.93
CA LYS A 404 14.02 -10.70 -11.85
C LYS A 404 15.08 -9.78 -12.41
N VAL A 405 14.93 -9.41 -13.68
CA VAL A 405 15.78 -8.46 -14.40
C VAL A 405 14.93 -7.30 -14.92
N GLY A 406 15.22 -6.09 -14.48
CA GLY A 406 14.68 -4.86 -15.07
C GLY A 406 15.72 -4.21 -15.99
N ILE A 407 15.33 -3.91 -17.23
CA ILE A 407 16.16 -3.12 -18.15
C ILE A 407 15.48 -1.78 -18.37
N ILE A 408 16.07 -0.73 -17.81
CA ILE A 408 15.54 0.63 -17.88
C ILE A 408 16.16 1.35 -19.08
N LEU A 409 15.33 1.84 -19.99
CA LEU A 409 15.78 2.62 -21.14
C LEU A 409 15.75 4.11 -20.81
N ASN A 410 16.94 4.67 -20.56
CA ASN A 410 17.12 6.11 -20.37
C ASN A 410 17.14 6.83 -21.73
N GLN A 411 16.79 8.12 -21.72
CA GLN A 411 16.68 8.97 -22.91
C GLN A 411 18.04 9.21 -23.59
#